data_AF-A0A060XU08-F1
#
_entry.id   AF-A0A060XU08-F1
#
_cell.length_a   1.000
_cell.length_b   1.000
_cell.length_c   1.000
_cell.angle_alpha   90.00
_cell.angle_beta   90.00
_cell.angle_gamma   90.00
#
_symmetry.space_group_name_H-M   'P 1'
#
loop_
_entity.id
_entity.type
_entity.pdbx_description
1 polymer ?
#
loop_
_entity_poly.entity_id
_entity_poly.type
_entity_poly.pdbx_seq_one_letter_code
_entity_poly.pdbx_strand_id
1 'polypeptide(L)'
;MGAMIYPLCSLFIPPIQVYGVEGRYAYALFSAASQQGRPEQVEQELITVFALVKDPKLSGIMVNPHVKRCIKEHTFTVVMTIIIIINVLTSWRGSNQTQCTMYTCRSGAPPGQSR
;
A
#
# COMPACT_ATOMS: atom_id res chain seq x y z
N MET A 1 24.96 25.48 -20.10
CA MET A 1 24.53 24.07 -20.19
C MET A 1 24.53 23.53 -18.77
N GLY A 2 23.39 23.65 -18.08
CA GLY A 2 23.30 23.39 -16.64
C GLY A 2 23.27 21.89 -16.35
N ALA A 3 24.23 21.41 -15.56
CA ALA A 3 24.20 20.06 -15.04
C ALA A 3 23.05 19.96 -14.02
N MET A 4 22.00 19.22 -14.39
CA MET A 4 20.95 18.83 -13.47
C MET A 4 21.52 17.76 -12.54
N ILE A 5 22.13 18.20 -11.45
CA ILE A 5 22.58 17.34 -10.35
C ILE A 5 21.33 16.96 -9.57
N TYR A 6 20.78 15.77 -9.84
CA TYR A 6 19.73 15.18 -9.02
C TYR A 6 20.33 14.92 -7.63
N PRO A 7 19.63 15.24 -6.53
CA PRO A 7 20.14 14.94 -5.21
C PRO A 7 20.25 13.42 -5.07
N LEU A 8 21.49 12.92 -5.01
CA LEU A 8 21.84 11.57 -4.57
C LEU A 8 21.59 11.44 -3.06
N CYS A 9 20.37 11.78 -2.61
CA CYS A 9 19.98 11.68 -1.20
C CYS A 9 19.94 10.20 -0.82
N SER A 10 21.08 9.73 -0.30
CA SER A 10 21.27 8.53 0.51
C SER A 10 20.43 7.33 0.07
N LEU A 11 20.76 6.79 -1.10
CA LEU A 11 20.27 5.50 -1.54
C LEU A 11 21.04 4.41 -0.77
N PHE A 12 20.35 3.66 0.09
CA PHE A 12 20.89 2.50 0.80
C PHE A 12 21.34 1.46 -0.23
N ILE A 13 22.50 0.83 -0.13
CA ILE A 13 22.93 -0.16 -1.14
C ILE A 13 22.36 -1.54 -0.73
N PRO A 14 21.50 -2.20 -1.54
CA PRO A 14 21.00 -3.51 -1.22
C PRO A 14 22.19 -4.50 -1.26
N PRO A 15 22.19 -5.50 -0.37
CA PRO A 15 23.27 -6.48 -0.28
C PRO A 15 23.45 -7.29 -1.58
N ILE A 16 22.44 -7.31 -2.46
CA ILE A 16 22.48 -7.96 -3.77
C ILE A 16 22.17 -6.92 -4.84
N GLN A 17 23.10 -6.76 -5.78
CA GLN A 17 22.93 -5.87 -6.94
C GLN A 17 22.18 -6.63 -8.03
N VAL A 18 20.94 -6.23 -8.27
CA VAL A 18 20.09 -6.78 -9.32
C VAL A 18 20.32 -5.95 -10.59
N TYR A 19 20.69 -6.62 -11.69
CA TYR A 19 20.98 -5.97 -12.96
C TYR A 19 19.72 -5.83 -13.83
N GLY A 20 19.80 -4.93 -14.81
CA GLY A 20 18.70 -4.66 -15.74
C GLY A 20 17.72 -3.59 -15.27
N VAL A 21 16.66 -3.39 -16.05
CA VAL A 21 15.64 -2.36 -15.80
C VAL A 21 14.79 -2.71 -14.58
N GLU A 22 14.39 -3.97 -14.45
CA GLU A 22 13.65 -4.49 -13.28
C GLU A 22 14.43 -4.29 -11.97
N GLY A 23 15.74 -4.53 -11.99
CA GLY A 23 16.61 -4.32 -10.82
C GLY A 23 16.68 -2.87 -10.38
N ARG A 24 16.70 -1.92 -11.32
CA ARG A 24 16.67 -0.48 -11.01
C ARG A 24 15.35 -0.04 -10.39
N TYR A 25 14.23 -0.60 -10.84
CA TYR A 25 12.92 -0.33 -10.26
C TYR A 25 12.78 -0.92 -8.86
N ALA A 26 13.18 -2.18 -8.68
CA ALA A 26 13.21 -2.82 -7.37
C ALA A 26 14.10 -2.04 -6.39
N TYR A 27 15.24 -1.55 -6.86
CA TYR A 27 16.17 -0.77 -6.06
C TYR A 27 15.60 0.59 -5.62
N ALA A 28 15.02 1.34 -6.55
CA ALA A 28 14.40 2.62 -6.26
C ALA A 28 13.25 2.49 -5.24
N LEU A 29 12.43 1.44 -5.39
CA LEU A 29 11.30 1.17 -4.51
C LEU A 29 11.76 0.75 -3.11
N PHE A 30 12.72 -0.17 -3.00
CA PHE A 30 13.31 -0.57 -1.73
C PHE A 30 13.98 0.60 -1.00
N SER A 31 14.71 1.43 -1.73
CA SER A 31 15.37 2.61 -1.14
C SER A 31 14.36 3.63 -0.63
N ALA A 32 13.30 3.91 -1.37
CA ALA A 32 12.23 4.81 -0.94
C ALA A 32 11.49 4.26 0.29
N ALA A 33 11.16 2.96 0.30
CA ALA A 33 10.48 2.31 1.41
C ALA A 33 11.35 2.26 2.69
N SER A 34 12.66 2.04 2.52
CA SER A 34 13.63 2.05 3.62
C SER A 34 13.78 3.44 4.24
N GLN A 35 13.80 4.51 3.42
CA GLN A 35 13.80 5.89 3.92
C GLN A 35 12.51 6.24 4.69
N GLN A 36 11.37 5.64 4.32
CA GLN A 36 10.08 5.84 4.99
C GLN A 36 9.88 4.91 6.20
N GLY A 37 10.73 3.91 6.39
CA GLY A 37 10.62 2.93 7.48
C GLY A 37 9.39 2.03 7.40
N ARG A 38 8.86 1.77 6.19
CA ARG A 38 7.65 0.97 5.97
C ARG A 38 7.83 -0.13 4.91
N PRO A 39 8.84 -1.01 5.03
CA PRO A 39 9.09 -2.05 4.04
C PRO A 39 7.93 -3.08 3.99
N GLU A 40 7.39 -3.54 5.12
CA GLU A 40 6.35 -4.58 5.10
C GLU A 40 5.04 -4.10 4.47
N GLN A 41 4.69 -2.84 4.68
CA GLN A 41 3.48 -2.26 4.07
C GLN A 41 3.61 -2.19 2.55
N VAL A 42 4.79 -1.82 2.04
CA VAL A 42 5.03 -1.74 0.60
C VAL A 42 5.00 -3.13 -0.06
N GLU A 43 5.48 -4.16 0.63
CA GLU A 43 5.41 -5.55 0.13
C GLU A 43 3.96 -6.05 0.01
N GLN A 44 3.12 -5.77 1.00
CA GLN A 44 1.70 -6.15 0.98
C GLN A 44 0.92 -5.47 -0.16
N GLU A 45 1.17 -4.17 -0.36
CA GLU A 45 0.57 -3.43 -1.47
C GLU A 45 1.08 -3.97 -2.83
N LEU A 46 2.36 -4.33 -2.95
CA LEU A 46 2.92 -4.88 -4.19
C LEU A 46 2.31 -6.25 -4.55
N ILE A 47 2.08 -7.12 -3.57
CA ILE A 47 1.39 -8.41 -3.77
C ILE A 47 -0.04 -8.19 -4.28
N THR A 48 -0.73 -7.19 -3.72
CA THR A 48 -2.10 -6.83 -4.11
C THR A 48 -2.13 -6.29 -5.54
N VAL A 49 -1.20 -5.38 -5.88
CA VAL A 49 -1.05 -4.84 -7.25
C VAL A 49 -0.72 -5.95 -8.24
N PHE A 50 0.14 -6.91 -7.87
CA PHE A 50 0.48 -8.03 -8.75
C PHE A 50 -0.71 -8.95 -9.04
N ALA A 51 -1.58 -9.19 -8.05
CA ALA A 51 -2.83 -9.93 -8.26
C ALA A 51 -3.76 -9.19 -9.24
N LEU A 52 -3.85 -7.87 -9.12
CA LEU A 52 -4.69 -7.03 -9.97
C LEU A 52 -4.20 -6.93 -11.42
N VAL A 53 -2.88 -6.89 -11.62
CA VAL A 53 -2.29 -6.89 -12.95
C VAL A 53 -2.52 -8.23 -13.66
N LYS A 54 -2.64 -9.33 -12.90
CA LYS A 54 -2.98 -10.65 -13.44
C LYS A 54 -4.45 -10.79 -13.80
N ASP A 55 -5.34 -9.92 -13.33
CA ASP A 55 -6.75 -10.02 -13.67
C ASP A 55 -6.95 -9.86 -15.19
N PRO A 56 -7.72 -10.77 -15.83
CA PRO A 56 -7.87 -10.80 -17.29
C PRO A 56 -8.51 -9.52 -17.84
N LYS A 57 -9.30 -8.83 -17.01
CA LYS A 57 -9.96 -7.56 -17.36
C LYS A 57 -8.96 -6.41 -17.48
N LEU A 58 -7.96 -6.36 -16.59
CA LEU A 58 -6.96 -5.30 -16.55
C LEU A 58 -5.81 -5.59 -17.52
N SER A 59 -5.34 -6.85 -17.55
CA SER A 59 -4.33 -7.33 -18.48
C SER A 59 -4.75 -7.16 -19.94
N GLY A 60 -6.02 -7.45 -20.27
CA GLY A 60 -6.56 -7.20 -21.61
C GLY A 60 -6.41 -5.74 -22.02
N ILE A 61 -6.84 -4.79 -21.18
CA ILE A 61 -6.72 -3.35 -21.46
C ILE A 61 -5.25 -2.92 -21.61
N MET A 62 -4.34 -3.52 -20.83
CA MET A 62 -2.92 -3.17 -20.81
C MET A 62 -2.18 -3.65 -22.06
N VAL A 63 -2.44 -4.88 -22.52
CA VAL A 63 -1.77 -5.51 -23.66
C VAL A 63 -2.39 -5.07 -25.01
N ASN A 64 -3.65 -4.62 -25.01
CA ASN A 64 -4.33 -4.20 -26.24
C ASN A 64 -3.68 -2.95 -26.88
N PRO A 65 -3.18 -3.03 -28.14
CA PRO A 65 -2.55 -1.89 -28.81
C PRO A 65 -3.55 -0.85 -29.33
N HIS A 66 -4.86 -1.18 -29.36
CA HIS A 66 -5.92 -0.29 -29.85
C HIS A 66 -6.36 0.78 -28.84
N VAL A 67 -6.09 0.55 -27.55
CA VAL A 67 -6.46 1.51 -26.49
C VAL A 67 -5.40 2.60 -26.41
N LYS A 68 -5.82 3.86 -26.56
CA LYS A 68 -4.93 5.03 -26.45
C LYS A 68 -4.25 5.06 -25.08
N ARG A 69 -2.96 5.42 -25.06
CA ARG A 69 -2.12 5.47 -23.84
C ARG A 69 -2.75 6.26 -22.70
N CYS A 70 -3.34 7.43 -22.99
CA CYS A 70 -3.99 8.27 -21.98
C CYS A 70 -5.13 7.55 -21.25
N ILE A 71 -5.86 6.67 -21.94
CA ILE A 71 -6.96 5.92 -21.34
C ILE A 71 -6.40 4.84 -20.41
N LYS A 72 -5.30 4.17 -20.79
CA LYS A 72 -4.63 3.18 -19.93
C LYS A 72 -4.14 3.80 -18.63
N GLU A 73 -3.47 4.95 -18.72
CA GLU A 73 -2.95 5.68 -17.55
C GLU A 73 -4.09 6.17 -16.65
N HIS A 74 -5.17 6.68 -17.24
CA HIS A 74 -6.34 7.13 -16.48
C HIS A 74 -7.04 5.97 -15.78
N THR A 75 -7.28 4.85 -16.46
CA THR A 75 -7.89 3.65 -15.86
C THR A 75 -7.04 3.11 -14.71
N PHE A 76 -5.71 3.05 -14.88
CA PHE A 76 -4.82 2.61 -13.81
C PHE A 76 -4.88 3.54 -12.58
N THR A 77 -4.84 4.85 -12.81
CA THR A 77 -4.92 5.85 -11.72
C THR A 77 -6.24 5.74 -10.95
N VAL A 78 -7.36 5.57 -11.65
CA VAL A 78 -8.69 5.39 -11.06
C VAL A 78 -8.79 4.10 -10.26
N VAL A 79 -8.30 2.97 -10.81
CA VAL A 79 -8.31 1.68 -10.09
C VAL A 79 -7.49 1.76 -8.80
N MET A 80 -6.27 2.32 -8.86
CA MET A 80 -5.40 2.47 -7.70
C MET A 80 -6.01 3.36 -6.61
N THR A 81 -6.65 4.47 -6.98
CA THR A 81 -7.31 5.35 -6.00
C THR A 81 -8.51 4.70 -5.34
N ILE A 82 -9.32 3.95 -6.08
CA ILE A 82 -10.46 3.20 -5.52
C ILE A 82 -9.98 2.19 -4.46
N ILE A 83 -8.88 1.48 -4.72
CA ILE A 83 -8.34 0.46 -3.79
C ILE A 83 -7.83 1.11 -2.51
N ILE A 84 -7.05 2.19 -2.62
CA ILE A 84 -6.54 2.91 -1.44
C ILE A 84 -7.72 3.41 -0.59
N ILE A 85 -8.76 3.98 -1.21
CA ILE A 85 -9.96 4.45 -0.51
C ILE A 85 -10.66 3.29 0.20
N ILE A 86 -10.79 2.11 -0.42
CA ILE A 86 -11.41 0.93 0.22
C ILE A 86 -10.56 0.46 1.41
N ASN A 87 -9.24 0.30 1.26
CA ASN A 87 -8.34 -0.13 2.33
C ASN A 87 -8.32 0.88 3.50
N VAL A 88 -8.36 2.18 3.18
CA VAL A 88 -8.50 3.25 4.16
C VAL A 88 -9.86 3.14 4.86
N LEU A 89 -10.97 3.03 4.12
CA LEU A 89 -12.31 2.92 4.70
C LEU A 89 -12.48 1.66 5.58
N THR A 90 -11.93 0.51 5.19
CA THR A 90 -11.96 -0.70 6.01
C THR A 90 -11.08 -0.56 7.26
N SER A 91 -9.95 0.14 7.17
CA SER A 91 -9.11 0.50 8.32
C SER A 91 -9.84 1.45 9.29
N TRP A 92 -10.47 2.51 8.77
CA TRP A 92 -11.29 3.44 9.56
C TRP A 92 -12.48 2.74 10.22
N ARG A 93 -13.10 1.75 9.55
CA ARG A 93 -14.18 0.95 10.13
C ARG A 93 -13.70 0.06 11.28
N GLY A 94 -12.45 -0.41 11.26
CA GLY A 94 -11.87 -1.21 12.34
C GLY A 94 -11.53 -0.41 13.61
N SER A 95 -11.18 0.87 13.48
CA SER A 95 -10.73 1.70 14.61
C SER A 95 -11.86 2.21 15.52
N ASN A 96 -13.12 2.20 15.04
CA ASN A 96 -14.28 2.71 15.79
C ASN A 96 -15.05 1.61 16.56
N GLN A 97 -14.62 0.34 16.48
CA GLN A 97 -15.21 -0.76 17.24
C GLN A 97 -14.46 -1.02 18.57
N THR A 98 -13.17 -0.70 18.66
CA THR A 98 -12.34 -0.95 19.86
C THR A 98 -12.43 0.14 20.94
N GLN A 99 -13.14 1.25 20.69
CA GLN A 99 -13.40 2.27 21.72
C GLN A 99 -14.73 2.07 22.47
N CYS A 100 -15.54 1.07 22.07
CA CYS A 100 -16.84 0.76 22.67
C CYS A 100 -16.83 -0.57 23.45
N THR A 101 -15.81 -0.83 24.26
CA THR A 101 -15.83 -1.92 25.26
C THR A 101 -15.24 -1.52 26.63
N MET A 102 -15.15 -0.22 26.92
CA MET A 102 -14.60 0.26 28.20
C MET A 102 -15.46 1.36 28.85
N TYR A 103 -16.78 1.19 28.80
CA TYR A 103 -17.72 1.90 29.69
C TYR A 103 -18.95 1.03 30.03
N THR A 104 -18.74 -0.23 30.40
CA THR A 104 -19.79 -0.99 31.11
C THR A 104 -19.31 -1.31 32.52
N CYS A 105 -20.02 -0.70 33.48
CA CYS A 105 -20.20 -1.17 34.84
C CYS A 105 -18.97 -1.25 35.76
N ARG A 106 -18.44 -0.07 36.15
CA ARG A 106 -17.80 0.11 37.46
C ARG A 106 -18.86 0.50 38.51
N SER A 107 -19.90 -0.31 38.65
CA SER A 107 -20.83 -0.29 39.79
C SER A 107 -20.56 -1.54 40.60
N GLY A 108 -19.96 -1.37 41.78
CA GLY A 108 -19.57 -2.47 42.65
C GLY A 108 -20.77 -3.25 43.19
N ALA A 109 -20.63 -4.57 43.26
CA ALA A 109 -21.09 -5.44 44.35
C ALA A 109 -20.80 -6.91 43.99
N PRO A 110 -20.02 -7.63 44.82
CA PRO A 110 -20.19 -9.08 44.98
C PRO A 110 -20.44 -9.45 46.45
N PRO A 111 -20.66 -10.74 46.76
CA PRO A 111 -21.94 -11.41 46.99
C PRO A 111 -22.36 -11.44 48.48
N GLY A 112 -23.65 -11.61 48.78
CA GLY A 112 -24.09 -11.79 50.17
C GLY A 112 -25.59 -11.95 50.33
N GLN A 113 -26.06 -13.19 50.19
CA GLN A 113 -27.38 -13.62 50.62
C GLN A 113 -27.29 -14.02 52.10
N SER A 114 -27.91 -13.22 52.98
CA SER A 114 -28.19 -13.58 54.37
C SER A 114 -29.44 -12.89 54.90
N ARG A 115 -30.61 -13.45 54.56
CA ARG A 115 -31.69 -13.76 55.50
C ARG A 115 -32.63 -14.79 54.89
#